data_AF-A0A917SFN8-F1
#
_entry.id   AF-A0A917SFN8-F1
#
_cell.length_a   1.000
_cell.length_b   1.000
_cell.length_c   1.000
_cell.angle_alpha   90.00
_cell.angle_beta   90.00
_cell.angle_gamma   90.00
#
_symmetry.space_group_name_H-M   'P 1'
#
loop_
_entity.id
_entity.type
_entity.pdbx_description
1 polymer ?
#
loop_
_entity_poly.entity_id
_entity_poly.type
_entity_poly.pdbx_seq_one_letter_code
_entity_poly.pdbx_strand_id
1 'polypeptide(L)' 'MTPMAFDLGGSEIIIVVLIALVLFGGSRIAGLGKGAGRAIREFKEETSSLTAAAAKEQQDAAAPAAEGQEQEQGSGQAPA' A
#
# COMPACT_ATOMS: atom_id res chain seq x y z
N MET A 1 34.33 -9.86 -30.42
CA MET A 1 33.86 -8.48 -30.63
C MET A 1 32.43 -8.40 -30.12
N THR A 2 32.28 -8.30 -28.81
CA THR A 2 30.98 -8.17 -28.14
C THR A 2 30.66 -6.68 -28.04
N PRO A 3 29.49 -6.22 -28.50
CA PRO A 3 29.13 -4.82 -28.41
C PRO A 3 28.94 -4.42 -26.95
N MET A 4 29.85 -3.59 -26.44
CA MET A 4 29.78 -2.82 -25.19
C MET A 4 28.72 -1.70 -25.30
N ALA A 5 27.52 -2.01 -25.81
CA ALA A 5 26.48 -1.01 -26.03
C ALA A 5 25.50 -0.89 -24.84
N PHE A 6 25.62 -1.79 -23.84
CA PHE A 6 24.67 -1.89 -22.75
C PHE A 6 25.28 -1.86 -21.35
N ASP A 7 26.54 -1.42 -21.22
CA ASP A 7 27.05 -0.97 -19.92
C ASP A 7 26.58 0.47 -19.69
N LEU A 8 25.25 0.69 -19.71
CA LEU A 8 24.64 1.95 -19.32
C LEU A 8 24.82 2.10 -17.81
N GLY A 9 26.01 2.52 -17.42
CA GLY A 9 26.28 2.99 -16.07
C GLY A 9 25.35 4.15 -15.71
N GLY A 10 25.25 4.46 -14.41
CA GLY A 10 24.46 5.60 -13.93
C GLY A 10 24.84 6.93 -14.60
N SER A 11 26.09 7.06 -15.06
CA SER A 11 26.60 8.19 -15.86
C SER A 11 25.87 8.37 -17.20
N GLU A 12 25.77 7.31 -18.01
CA GLU A 12 25.11 7.34 -19.31
C GLU A 12 23.62 7.67 -19.17
N ILE A 13 22.95 7.08 -18.16
CA ILE A 13 21.54 7.38 -17.88
C ILE A 13 21.34 8.87 -17.56
N ILE A 14 22.23 9.46 -16.75
CA ILE A 14 22.17 10.91 -16.45
C ILE A 14 22.28 11.75 -17.72
N ILE A 15 23.19 11.40 -18.64
CA ILE A 15 23.36 12.14 -19.91
C ILE A 15 22.10 12.05 -20.76
N VAL A 16 21.50 10.85 -20.89
CA VAL A 16 20.26 10.66 -21.65
C VAL A 16 19.11 11.44 -21.03
N VAL A 17 18.99 11.41 -19.69
CA VAL A 17 17.97 12.17 -18.96
C VAL A 17 18.16 13.68 -19.16
N LEU A 18 19.40 14.18 -19.15
CA LEU A 18 19.69 15.59 -19.43
C LEU A 18 19.28 15.99 -20.85
N ILE A 19 19.62 15.19 -21.86
CA ILE A 19 19.21 15.43 -23.25
C ILE A 19 17.68 15.43 -23.36
N ALA A 20 17.02 14.43 -22.78
CA ALA A 20 15.56 14.37 -22.73
C ALA A 20 14.97 15.61 -22.02
N LEU A 21 15.57 16.07 -20.92
CA LEU A 21 15.12 17.24 -20.18
C LEU A 21 15.26 18.53 -20.99
N VAL A 22 16.28 18.65 -21.85
CA VAL A 22 16.44 19.80 -22.75
C VAL A 22 15.40 19.74 -23.87
N LEU A 23 15.13 18.57 -24.46
CA LEU A 23 14.17 18.41 -25.55
C LEU A 23 12.72 18.59 -25.09
N PHE A 24 12.35 17.97 -23.97
CA PHE A 24 10.99 17.99 -23.44
C PHE A 24 10.76 19.16 -22.47
N GLY A 25 11.80 19.68 -21.84
CA GLY A 25 11.72 20.68 -20.78
C GLY A 25 11.30 20.08 -19.43
N GLY A 26 11.87 20.59 -18.34
CA GLY A 26 11.51 20.16 -16.97
C GLY A 26 10.03 20.35 -16.63
N SER A 27 9.38 21.38 -17.22
CA SER A 27 7.97 21.66 -16.97
C SER A 27 7.01 20.61 -17.54
N ARG A 28 7.34 19.98 -18.69
CA ARG A 28 6.51 18.91 -19.27
C ARG A 28 6.58 17.64 -18.42
N ILE A 29 7.79 17.21 -18.05
CA ILE A 29 8.02 16.05 -17.18
C ILE A 29 7.34 16.27 -15.82
N ALA A 30 7.52 17.45 -15.21
CA ALA A 30 6.90 17.79 -13.93
C ALA A 30 5.36 17.85 -14.02
N GLY A 31 4.82 18.36 -15.14
CA GLY A 31 3.37 18.38 -15.39
C GLY A 31 2.79 16.97 -15.47
N LEU A 32 3.42 16.09 -16.24
CA LEU A 32 3.04 14.68 -16.35
C LEU A 32 3.14 13.95 -15.00
N GLY A 33 4.24 14.14 -14.27
CA GLY A 33 4.43 13.56 -12.94
C GLY A 33 3.38 14.03 -11.93
N LYS A 34 3.02 15.32 -11.92
CA LYS A 34 1.96 15.86 -11.06
C LYS A 34 0.56 15.31 -11.38
N GLY A 35 0.29 15.00 -12.66
CA GLY A 35 -0.96 14.37 -13.08
C GLY A 35 -1.00 12.89 -12.70
N ALA A 36 0.04 12.15 -13.07
CA ALA A 36 0.16 10.72 -12.76
C ALA A 36 0.18 10.47 -11.25
N GLY A 37 0.90 11.28 -10.47
CA GLY A 37 0.95 11.14 -9.01
C GLY A 37 -0.39 11.37 -8.33
N ARG A 38 -1.21 12.30 -8.83
CA ARG A 38 -2.58 12.50 -8.34
C ARG A 38 -3.46 11.30 -8.65
N ALA A 39 -3.44 10.82 -9.89
CA ALA A 39 -4.20 9.65 -10.30
C ALA A 39 -3.83 8.40 -9.47
N ILE A 40 -2.54 8.14 -9.25
CA ILE A 40 -2.06 7.01 -8.43
C ILE A 40 -2.54 7.16 -6.98
N ARG A 41 -2.52 8.38 -6.44
CA ARG A 41 -2.95 8.65 -5.07
C ARG A 41 -4.44 8.42 -4.87
N GLU A 42 -5.27 8.98 -5.75
CA GLU A 42 -6.72 8.79 -5.73
C GLU A 42 -7.06 7.30 -5.91
N PHE A 43 -6.42 6.61 -6.85
CA PHE A 43 -6.60 5.18 -7.05
C PHE A 43 -6.29 4.36 -5.79
N LYS A 44 -5.20 4.70 -5.08
CA LYS A 44 -4.80 4.02 -3.84
C LYS A 44 -5.77 4.29 -2.69
N GLU A 45 -6.28 5.51 -2.56
CA GLU A 45 -7.25 5.89 -1.53
C GLU A 45 -8.57 5.14 -1.73
N GLU A 46 -9.12 5.15 -2.95
CA GLU A 46 -10.35 4.42 -3.30
C GLU A 46 -10.16 2.91 -3.10
N THR A 47 -9.09 2.33 -3.64
CA THR A 47 -8.83 0.88 -3.51
C THR A 47 -8.63 0.46 -2.04
N SER A 48 -7.98 1.29 -1.22
CA SER A 48 -7.80 1.02 0.20
C SER A 48 -9.13 1.05 0.97
N SER A 49 -10.05 1.94 0.59
CA SER A 49 -11.38 2.01 1.21
C SER A 49 -12.22 0.76 0.89
N LEU A 50 -12.16 0.28 -0.35
CA LEU A 50 -12.83 -0.95 -0.79
C LEU A 50 -12.24 -2.20 -0.12
N THR A 51 -10.91 -2.25 0.01
CA THR A 51 -10.22 -3.35 0.70
C THR A 51 -10.57 -3.37 2.18
N ALA A 52 -10.64 -2.20 2.83
CA ALA A 52 -11.02 -2.09 4.24
C ALA A 52 -12.49 -2.48 4.47
N ALA A 53 -13.39 -2.14 3.54
CA ALA A 53 -14.79 -2.57 3.60
C ALA A 53 -14.92 -4.09 3.45
N ALA A 54 -14.22 -4.70 2.50
CA ALA A 54 -14.20 -6.16 2.32
C ALA A 54 -13.58 -6.89 3.52
N ALA A 55 -12.54 -6.33 4.15
CA ALA A 55 -11.93 -6.89 5.35
C ALA A 55 -12.85 -6.80 6.59
N LYS A 56 -13.70 -5.78 6.67
CA LYS A 56 -14.66 -5.60 7.78
C LYS A 56 -15.85 -6.58 7.70
N GLU A 57 -16.29 -6.89 6.49
CA GLU A 57 -17.39 -7.86 6.26
C GLU A 57 -16.98 -9.30 6.64
N GLN A 58 -15.69 -9.62 6.53
CA GLN A 58 -15.15 -10.93 6.94
C GLN A 58 -14.99 -11.08 8.48
N GLN A 59 -14.95 -9.98 9.23
CA GLN A 59 -14.78 -10.00 10.70
C GLN A 59 -16.10 -10.11 11.45
N ASP A 60 -17.22 -9.69 10.86
CA ASP A 60 -18.55 -9.80 11.48
C ASP A 60 -19.16 -11.21 11.33
N ALA A 61 -18.61 -12.05 10.45
CA ALA A 61 -19.02 -13.46 10.29
C ALA A 61 -18.34 -14.42 11.30
N ALA A 62 -17.55 -13.91 12.26
CA ALA A 62 -16.82 -14.74 13.21
C ALA A 62 -16.75 -14.16 14.63
N ALA A 63 -17.89 -14.11 15.35
CA ALA A 63 -18.04 -14.44 16.79
C ALA A 63 -19.51 -14.22 17.21
N PRO A 64 -20.15 -15.05 18.09
CA PRO A 64 -19.52 -15.66 19.26
C PRO A 64 -19.98 -17.12 19.54
N ALA A 65 -19.02 -18.05 19.63
CA ALA A 65 -19.24 -19.35 20.24
C ALA A 65 -18.21 -19.54 21.37
N ALA A 66 -18.30 -18.72 22.40
CA ALA A 66 -17.60 -18.92 23.68
C ALA A 66 -18.17 -18.00 24.78
N GLU A 67 -19.48 -17.99 24.96
CA GLU A 67 -20.10 -17.57 26.22
C GLU A 67 -20.65 -18.81 26.90
N GLY A 68 -19.89 -19.34 27.87
CA GLY A 68 -20.23 -20.59 28.55
C GLY A 68 -19.07 -21.17 29.33
N GLN A 69 -18.31 -20.34 30.03
CA GLN A 69 -17.48 -20.79 31.15
C GLN A 69 -17.99 -20.10 32.41
N GLU A 70 -19.03 -20.72 32.97
CA GLU A 70 -19.05 -21.14 34.36
C GLU A 70 -18.40 -20.14 35.34
N GLN A 71 -19.09 -19.02 35.55
CA GLN A 71 -19.07 -18.33 36.83
C GLN A 71 -19.93 -19.13 37.81
N GLU A 72 -19.39 -20.24 38.32
CA GLU A 72 -19.88 -20.86 39.55
C GLU A 72 -18.69 -21.36 40.37
N GLN A 73 -17.80 -20.43 40.71
CA GLN A 73 -16.78 -20.66 41.74
C GLN A 73 -16.63 -19.38 42.58
N GLY A 74 -17.72 -19.05 43.26
CA GLY A 74 -17.79 -17.92 44.16
C GLY A 74 -18.94 -18.11 45.13
N SER A 75 -18.59 -18.37 46.39
CA SER A 75 -19.40 -18.28 47.59
C SER A 75 -20.43 -19.40 47.82
N GLY A 76 -20.17 -20.21 48.86
CA GLY A 76 -21.18 -21.19 49.25
C GLY A 76 -20.95 -22.12 50.44
N GLN A 77 -19.80 -22.19 51.14
CA GLN A 77 -19.78 -22.94 52.41
C GLN A 77 -18.58 -22.67 53.34
N ALA A 78 -18.77 -21.74 54.27
CA ALA A 78 -18.72 -22.07 55.71
C ALA A 78 -20.17 -21.89 56.21
N PRO A 79 -20.69 -22.51 57.30
CA PRO A 79 -20.00 -23.10 58.45
C PRO A 79 -20.59 -24.46 58.96
N ALA A 80 -19.87 -25.15 59.85
CA ALA A 80 -20.33 -25.79 61.11
C ALA A 80 -19.25 -26.74 61.64
#